data_AF-A0A8H4A5I2-F1
#
_entry.id   AF-A0A8H4A5I2-F1
#
_cell.length_a   1.000
_cell.length_b   1.000
_cell.length_c   1.000
_cell.angle_alpha   90.00
_cell.angle_beta   90.00
_cell.angle_gamma   90.00
#
_symmetry.space_group_name_H-M   'P 1'
#
loop_
_entity.id
_entity.type
_entity.pdbx_description
1 polymer ?
#
loop_
_entity_poly.entity_id
_entity_poly.type
_entity_poly.pdbx_seq_one_letter_code
_entity_poly.pdbx_strand_id
1 'polypeptide(L)'
;MKNLSKRIYLIIIQVCFLVTNCYGSYTRPINASIADPYPTIFEETYNGINKLDFLVFGDWGYQGPDSRQSVVASAMKTWADNNNTTFILSLGDNFYTSNSTDHEGVDSIYDPKWKTSWLDVYGGKLNDVVWYTVAGNHD
;
A
#
# COMPACT_ATOMS: atom_id res chain seq x y z
N MET A 1 -11.29 -17.66 50.89
CA MET A 1 -11.98 -16.74 49.96
C MET A 1 -11.42 -15.31 49.93
N LYS A 2 -11.14 -14.64 51.07
CA LYS A 2 -10.64 -13.25 51.09
C LYS A 2 -9.32 -13.00 50.32
N ASN A 3 -8.38 -13.93 50.34
CA ASN A 3 -7.07 -13.75 49.65
C ASN A 3 -7.11 -13.90 48.14
N LEU A 4 -8.09 -14.63 47.59
CA LEU A 4 -8.23 -14.82 46.14
C LEU A 4 -8.72 -13.52 45.48
N SER A 5 -9.66 -12.82 46.13
CA SER A 5 -10.17 -11.53 45.65
C SER A 5 -9.09 -10.43 45.58
N LYS A 6 -8.15 -10.40 46.53
CA LYS A 6 -7.03 -9.44 46.53
C LYS A 6 -6.04 -9.70 45.40
N ARG A 7 -5.76 -10.97 45.07
CA ARG A 7 -4.86 -11.35 43.97
C ARG A 7 -5.46 -11.00 42.61
N ILE A 8 -6.75 -11.22 42.42
CA ILE A 8 -7.46 -10.84 41.19
C ILE A 8 -7.44 -9.31 41.00
N TYR A 9 -7.66 -8.55 42.06
CA TYR A 9 -7.64 -7.08 41.99
C TYR A 9 -6.25 -6.52 41.63
N LEU A 10 -5.18 -7.11 42.16
CA LEU A 10 -3.80 -6.74 41.82
C LEU A 10 -3.44 -7.07 40.36
N ILE A 11 -3.91 -8.20 39.83
CA ILE A 11 -3.70 -8.58 38.43
C ILE A 11 -4.43 -7.60 37.50
N ILE A 12 -5.68 -7.23 37.81
CA ILE A 12 -6.43 -6.26 36.99
C ILE A 12 -5.71 -4.91 36.94
N ILE A 13 -5.20 -4.42 38.08
CA ILE A 13 -4.44 -3.16 38.13
C ILE A 13 -3.16 -3.25 37.29
N GLN A 14 -2.39 -4.32 37.40
CA GLN A 14 -1.17 -4.51 36.61
C GLN A 14 -1.45 -4.59 35.10
N VAL A 15 -2.53 -5.28 34.70
CA VAL A 15 -2.96 -5.32 33.30
C VAL A 15 -3.33 -3.92 32.83
N CYS A 16 -4.10 -3.14 33.60
CA CYS A 16 -4.46 -1.75 33.26
C CYS A 16 -3.23 -0.85 33.07
N PHE A 17 -2.20 -0.95 33.93
CA PHE A 17 -0.96 -0.19 33.80
C PHE A 17 -0.11 -0.58 32.58
N LEU A 18 -0.20 -1.84 32.13
CA LEU A 18 0.47 -2.31 30.92
C LEU A 18 -0.24 -1.81 29.65
N VAL A 19 -1.57 -1.70 29.64
CA VAL A 19 -2.30 -1.18 28.45
C VAL A 19 -2.12 0.33 28.27
N THR A 20 -1.91 1.09 29.35
CA THR A 20 -1.74 2.56 29.26
C THR A 20 -0.37 3.02 28.74
N ASN A 21 0.66 2.17 28.75
CA ASN A 21 2.00 2.53 28.30
C ASN A 21 2.33 2.06 26.86
N CYS A 22 1.36 1.47 26.14
CA CYS A 22 1.56 1.07 24.74
C CYS A 22 1.22 2.17 23.72
N TYR A 23 0.84 3.37 24.16
CA TYR A 23 0.74 4.51 23.26
C TYR A 23 2.13 5.09 23.05
N GLY A 24 2.86 4.53 22.07
CA GLY A 24 4.05 5.17 21.55
C GLY A 24 3.70 6.60 21.11
N SER A 25 4.37 7.59 21.70
CA SER A 25 4.24 8.98 21.28
C SER A 25 4.77 9.10 19.86
N TYR A 26 3.88 9.06 18.87
CA TYR A 26 4.22 9.32 17.48
C TYR A 26 4.40 10.83 17.29
N THR A 27 5.62 11.32 17.51
CA THR A 27 5.97 12.69 17.17
C THR A 27 6.10 12.76 15.65
N ARG A 28 5.03 13.17 14.96
CA ARG A 28 5.14 13.58 13.55
C ARG A 28 6.12 14.75 13.49
N PRO A 29 7.23 14.66 12.74
CA PRO A 29 8.04 15.83 12.47
C PRO A 29 7.16 16.84 11.72
N ILE A 30 6.88 17.97 12.36
CA ILE A 30 5.93 18.99 11.89
C ILE A 30 6.48 19.67 10.60
N ASN A 31 7.73 19.38 10.22
CA ASN A 31 8.44 19.97 9.08
C ASN A 31 9.28 18.95 8.28
N ALA A 32 8.99 17.64 8.32
CA ALA A 32 9.71 16.73 7.44
C ALA A 32 9.39 17.10 5.99
N SER A 33 10.43 17.46 5.24
CA SER A 33 10.34 17.63 3.80
C SER A 33 9.92 16.30 3.19
N ILE A 34 9.20 16.32 2.07
CA ILE A 34 8.99 15.10 1.26
C ILE A 34 10.33 14.52 0.78
N ALA A 35 11.37 15.35 0.74
CA ALA A 35 12.73 14.94 0.42
C ALA A 35 13.48 14.30 1.60
N ASP A 36 12.97 14.43 2.84
CA ASP A 36 13.58 13.77 3.99
C ASP A 36 13.24 12.28 3.93
N PRO A 37 14.24 11.38 3.98
CA PRO A 37 13.98 9.96 3.97
C PRO A 37 13.14 9.59 5.19
N TYR A 38 12.17 8.69 4.98
CA TYR A 38 11.36 8.16 6.07
C TYR A 38 12.31 7.56 7.14
N PRO A 39 12.12 7.87 8.44
CA PRO A 39 13.09 7.52 9.48
C PRO A 39 13.23 6.00 9.69
N THR A 40 12.35 5.20 9.08
CA THR A 40 12.42 3.74 9.11
C THR A 40 12.95 3.25 7.76
N ILE A 41 14.04 2.47 7.81
CA ILE A 41 14.49 1.70 6.66
C ILE A 41 13.54 0.52 6.49
N PHE A 42 12.92 0.41 5.32
CA PHE A 42 12.20 -0.79 4.92
C PHE A 42 13.19 -1.73 4.23
N GLU A 43 13.48 -2.84 4.87
CA GLU A 43 14.35 -3.89 4.32
C GLU A 43 13.51 -5.16 4.13
N GLU A 44 13.62 -5.74 2.94
CA GLU A 44 12.99 -7.02 2.63
C GLU A 44 14.03 -8.01 2.13
N THR A 45 13.89 -9.26 2.56
CA THR A 45 14.79 -10.35 2.19
C THR A 45 14.02 -11.45 1.49
N TYR A 46 14.39 -11.72 0.25
CA TYR A 46 13.82 -12.81 -0.55
C TYR A 46 14.74 -14.03 -0.47
N ASN A 47 14.44 -14.93 0.46
CA ASN A 47 15.25 -16.14 0.68
C ASN A 47 14.94 -17.22 -0.37
N GLY A 48 16.00 -17.91 -0.84
CA GLY A 48 15.84 -19.06 -1.73
C GLY A 48 15.49 -18.72 -3.18
N ILE A 49 15.49 -17.45 -3.57
CA ILE A 49 15.41 -17.04 -4.98
C ILE A 49 16.81 -16.91 -5.58
N ASN A 50 16.94 -17.29 -6.85
CA ASN A 50 18.18 -17.17 -7.63
C ASN A 50 18.16 -15.96 -8.59
N LYS A 51 16.98 -15.36 -8.80
CA LYS A 51 16.74 -14.18 -9.62
C LYS A 51 15.66 -13.34 -8.94
N LEU A 52 15.91 -12.04 -8.79
CA LEU A 52 14.88 -11.08 -8.42
C LEU A 52 14.17 -10.62 -9.70
N ASP A 53 12.86 -10.77 -9.74
CA ASP A 53 12.01 -10.31 -10.84
C ASP A 53 10.95 -9.37 -10.29
N PHE A 54 10.89 -8.16 -10.82
CA PHE A 54 9.92 -7.14 -10.43
C PHE A 54 9.57 -6.28 -11.64
N LEU A 55 8.37 -5.72 -11.62
CA LEU A 55 7.91 -4.79 -12.66
C LEU A 55 8.00 -3.36 -12.15
N VAL A 56 8.28 -2.43 -13.05
CA VAL A 56 8.33 -0.99 -12.76
C VAL A 56 7.50 -0.26 -13.81
N PHE A 57 6.54 0.54 -13.36
CA PHE A 57 5.70 1.36 -14.25
C PHE A 57 5.09 2.55 -13.50
N GLY A 58 4.56 3.53 -14.23
CA GLY A 58 3.93 4.74 -13.69
C GLY A 58 2.88 5.27 -14.68
N ASP A 59 2.23 6.37 -14.33
CA ASP A 59 1.34 7.11 -15.23
C ASP A 59 0.21 6.24 -15.81
N TRP A 60 -0.46 5.47 -14.95
CA TRP A 60 -1.37 4.40 -15.37
C TRP A 60 -2.84 4.64 -15.07
N GLY A 61 -3.17 5.65 -14.27
CA GLY A 61 -4.51 5.86 -13.71
C GLY A 61 -5.59 6.43 -14.64
N TYR A 62 -5.32 6.63 -15.93
CA TYR A 62 -6.24 7.29 -16.84
C TYR A 62 -7.27 6.31 -17.43
N GLN A 63 -8.56 6.61 -17.25
CA GLN A 63 -9.68 5.75 -17.68
C GLN A 63 -10.48 6.32 -18.86
N GLY A 64 -9.95 7.34 -19.56
CA GLY A 64 -10.63 7.89 -20.73
C GLY A 64 -10.56 7.01 -21.98
N PRO A 65 -11.22 7.42 -23.09
CA PRO A 65 -11.40 6.60 -24.29
C PRO A 65 -10.11 6.09 -24.95
N ASP A 66 -9.03 6.88 -24.86
CA ASP A 66 -7.73 6.53 -25.45
C ASP A 66 -6.81 5.75 -24.50
N SER A 67 -7.32 5.33 -23.33
CA SER A 67 -6.55 4.57 -22.36
C SER A 67 -6.00 3.28 -22.95
N ARG A 68 -4.71 3.05 -22.71
CA ARG A 68 -3.99 1.81 -23.08
C ARG A 68 -3.69 0.94 -21.86
N GLN A 69 -4.28 1.28 -20.71
CA GLN A 69 -3.98 0.66 -19.42
C GLN A 69 -4.15 -0.87 -19.44
N SER A 70 -5.25 -1.37 -19.99
CA SER A 70 -5.52 -2.82 -20.08
C SER A 70 -4.54 -3.57 -20.99
N VAL A 71 -4.00 -2.92 -22.02
CA VAL A 71 -2.97 -3.51 -22.89
C VAL A 71 -1.67 -3.69 -22.11
N VAL A 72 -1.26 -2.67 -21.36
CA VAL A 72 -0.08 -2.73 -20.48
C VAL A 72 -0.27 -3.78 -19.39
N ALA A 73 -1.45 -3.80 -18.74
CA ALA A 73 -1.78 -4.79 -17.72
C ALA A 73 -1.71 -6.23 -18.25
N SER A 74 -2.17 -6.48 -19.47
CA SER A 74 -2.07 -7.79 -20.12
C SER A 74 -0.61 -8.21 -20.37
N ALA A 75 0.24 -7.27 -20.81
CA ALA A 75 1.66 -7.52 -20.99
C ALA A 75 2.37 -7.79 -19.65
N MET A 76 2.08 -6.99 -18.62
CA MET A 76 2.57 -7.19 -17.27
C MET A 76 2.18 -8.56 -16.73
N LYS A 77 0.91 -8.96 -16.88
CA LYS A 77 0.42 -10.26 -16.43
C LYS A 77 1.14 -11.41 -17.13
N THR A 78 1.30 -11.32 -18.45
CA THR A 78 2.03 -12.32 -19.25
C THR A 78 3.47 -12.45 -18.79
N TRP A 79 4.14 -11.34 -18.47
CA TRP A 79 5.49 -11.39 -17.90
C TRP A 79 5.51 -12.05 -16.53
N ALA A 80 4.60 -11.63 -15.64
CA ALA A 80 4.54 -12.08 -14.26
C ALA A 80 4.25 -13.58 -14.13
N ASP A 81 3.36 -14.10 -14.99
CA ASP A 81 3.05 -15.52 -15.07
C ASP A 81 4.27 -16.36 -15.50
N ASN A 82 5.14 -15.81 -16.36
CA ASN A 82 6.30 -16.53 -16.93
C ASN A 82 7.58 -16.39 -16.10
N ASN A 83 7.73 -15.31 -15.33
CA ASN A 83 9.01 -14.95 -14.69
C ASN A 83 8.99 -14.97 -13.16
N ASN A 84 7.89 -15.42 -12.56
CA ASN A 84 7.69 -15.39 -11.10
C ASN A 84 7.99 -14.01 -10.50
N THR A 85 7.36 -12.97 -11.06
CA THR A 85 7.43 -11.62 -10.52
C THR A 85 7.09 -11.64 -9.03
N THR A 86 7.92 -10.96 -8.23
CA THR A 86 7.88 -10.97 -6.76
C THR A 86 7.20 -9.74 -6.18
N PHE A 87 7.35 -8.59 -6.83
CA PHE A 87 6.68 -7.34 -6.49
C PHE A 87 6.59 -6.39 -7.69
N ILE A 88 5.86 -5.30 -7.51
CA ILE A 88 5.66 -4.24 -8.50
C ILE A 88 6.03 -2.90 -7.85
N LEU A 89 6.76 -2.07 -8.59
CA LEU A 89 7.00 -0.66 -8.25
C LEU A 89 6.09 0.21 -9.12
N SER A 90 5.18 0.94 -8.48
CA SER A 90 4.37 1.98 -9.10
C SER A 90 5.00 3.34 -8.83
N LEU A 91 5.33 4.06 -9.90
CA LEU A 91 6.11 5.31 -9.84
C LEU A 91 5.25 6.58 -9.67
N GLY A 92 3.96 6.43 -9.39
CA GLY A 92 3.03 7.55 -9.19
C GLY A 92 2.14 7.83 -10.39
N ASP A 93 1.27 8.82 -10.20
CA ASP A 93 0.14 9.13 -11.08
C ASP A 93 -0.75 7.89 -11.31
N ASN A 94 -1.16 7.34 -10.17
CA ASN A 94 -1.96 6.13 -10.04
C ASN A 94 -3.43 6.38 -10.40
N PHE A 95 -3.92 7.61 -10.24
CA PHE A 95 -5.31 7.98 -10.53
C PHE A 95 -5.39 9.37 -11.19
N TYR A 96 -5.94 9.46 -12.40
CA TYR A 96 -6.16 10.73 -13.08
C TYR A 96 -7.64 11.13 -13.08
N THR A 97 -7.91 12.42 -13.28
CA THR A 97 -9.21 12.89 -13.80
C THR A 97 -9.41 12.39 -15.24
N SER A 98 -10.50 11.69 -15.51
CA SER A 98 -10.78 11.10 -16.83
C SER A 98 -11.84 11.84 -17.65
N ASN A 99 -12.66 12.69 -17.03
CA ASN A 99 -13.67 13.51 -17.71
C ASN A 99 -14.12 14.71 -16.85
N SER A 100 -14.99 15.57 -17.37
CA SER A 100 -15.42 16.82 -16.69
C SER A 100 -16.28 16.62 -15.43
N THR A 101 -16.74 15.40 -15.17
CA THR A 101 -17.51 15.05 -13.97
C THR A 101 -16.74 14.16 -13.00
N ASP A 102 -15.51 13.79 -13.37
CA ASP A 102 -14.58 13.03 -12.53
C ASP A 102 -13.76 13.98 -11.65
N HIS A 103 -13.14 13.46 -10.59
CA HIS A 103 -12.22 14.20 -9.72
C HIS A 103 -10.77 13.77 -9.97
N GLU A 104 -9.80 14.57 -9.53
CA GLU A 104 -8.39 14.19 -9.54
C GLU A 104 -8.10 13.19 -8.41
N GLY A 105 -7.11 12.31 -8.59
CA GLY A 105 -6.73 11.35 -7.55
C GLY A 105 -7.87 10.43 -7.10
N VAL A 106 -7.83 10.06 -5.81
CA VAL A 106 -8.91 9.41 -5.07
C VAL A 106 -9.38 10.28 -3.90
N ASP A 107 -10.69 10.39 -3.70
CA ASP A 107 -11.27 11.28 -2.69
C ASP A 107 -11.37 10.64 -1.29
N SER A 108 -11.30 9.30 -1.23
CA SER A 108 -11.52 8.53 -0.02
C SER A 108 -11.02 7.09 -0.15
N ILE A 109 -11.00 6.37 0.98
CA ILE A 109 -10.72 4.93 1.01
C ILE A 109 -11.86 4.09 0.39
N TYR A 110 -12.99 4.72 0.06
CA TYR A 110 -14.16 4.06 -0.54
C TYR A 110 -14.36 4.47 -2.00
N ASP A 111 -13.42 5.22 -2.56
CA ASP A 111 -13.48 5.72 -3.93
C ASP A 111 -13.60 4.56 -4.94
N PRO A 112 -14.56 4.60 -5.89
CA PRO A 112 -14.70 3.58 -6.92
C PRO A 112 -13.44 3.35 -7.78
N LYS A 113 -12.55 4.34 -7.93
CA LYS A 113 -11.32 4.22 -8.73
C LYS A 113 -10.38 3.14 -8.22
N TRP A 114 -10.39 2.83 -6.91
CA TRP A 114 -9.66 1.67 -6.38
C TRP A 114 -10.05 0.38 -7.09
N LYS A 115 -11.34 0.23 -7.40
CA LYS A 115 -11.84 -0.93 -8.12
C LYS A 115 -11.64 -0.78 -9.62
N THR A 116 -12.13 0.30 -10.21
CA THR A 116 -12.21 0.44 -11.67
C THR A 116 -10.83 0.63 -12.31
N SER A 117 -9.93 1.38 -11.66
CA SER A 117 -8.59 1.67 -12.22
C SER A 117 -7.55 0.64 -11.81
N TRP A 118 -7.71 -0.01 -10.65
CA TRP A 118 -6.69 -0.93 -10.14
C TRP A 118 -7.16 -2.38 -10.09
N LEU A 119 -8.10 -2.74 -9.20
CA LEU A 119 -8.46 -4.14 -8.94
C LEU A 119 -9.02 -4.87 -10.17
N ASP A 120 -9.88 -4.20 -10.95
CA ASP A 120 -10.50 -4.80 -12.14
C ASP A 120 -9.53 -4.89 -13.34
N VAL A 121 -8.44 -4.10 -13.33
CA VAL A 121 -7.46 -4.01 -14.44
C VAL A 121 -6.26 -4.92 -14.22
N TYR A 122 -5.72 -4.97 -12.99
CA TYR A 122 -4.49 -5.69 -12.65
C TYR A 122 -4.75 -6.96 -11.83
N GLY A 123 -5.55 -7.88 -12.38
CA GLY A 123 -5.87 -9.15 -11.74
C GLY A 123 -4.85 -10.29 -11.94
N GLY A 124 -5.13 -11.43 -11.32
CA GLY A 124 -4.28 -12.64 -11.39
C GLY A 124 -2.94 -12.43 -10.68
N LYS A 125 -1.83 -12.94 -11.22
CA LYS A 125 -0.51 -12.82 -10.56
C LYS A 125 -0.14 -11.39 -10.15
N LEU A 126 -0.66 -10.36 -10.83
CA LEU A 126 -0.45 -8.96 -10.48
C LEU A 126 -1.13 -8.52 -9.18
N ASN A 127 -2.24 -9.15 -8.76
CA ASN A 127 -2.89 -8.87 -7.47
C ASN A 127 -2.40 -9.79 -6.33
N ASP A 128 -1.64 -10.83 -6.66
CA ASP A 128 -1.03 -11.75 -5.69
C ASP A 128 0.31 -11.24 -5.14
N VAL A 129 0.89 -10.20 -5.74
CA VAL A 129 2.19 -9.63 -5.37
C VAL A 129 2.05 -8.25 -4.73
N VAL A 130 3.06 -7.85 -3.97
CA VAL A 130 3.07 -6.54 -3.31
C VAL A 130 3.27 -5.43 -4.35
N TRP A 131 2.54 -4.34 -4.19
CA TRP A 131 2.73 -3.09 -4.92
C TRP A 131 3.36 -2.06 -3.99
N TYR A 132 4.62 -1.70 -4.24
CA TYR A 132 5.23 -0.52 -3.63
C TYR A 132 4.90 0.68 -4.50
N THR A 133 4.13 1.61 -3.96
CA THR A 133 3.66 2.77 -4.70
C THR A 133 4.16 4.06 -4.06
N VAL A 134 4.34 5.07 -4.90
CA VAL A 134 4.52 6.47 -4.48
C VAL A 134 3.38 7.30 -5.08
N ALA A 135 3.13 8.47 -4.49
CA ALA A 135 2.21 9.45 -5.06
C ALA A 135 2.95 10.34 -6.07
N GLY A 136 2.33 10.57 -7.22
CA GLY A 136 2.67 11.59 -8.20
C GLY A 136 1.86 12.86 -7.98
N ASN A 137 1.83 13.75 -8.98
CA ASN A 137 1.11 15.02 -8.87
C ASN A 137 -0.39 14.91 -9.16
N HIS A 138 -0.84 13.78 -9.71
CA HIS A 138 -2.26 13.51 -9.96
C HIS A 138 -2.97 12.76 -8.83
N ASP A 139 -2.22 12.25 -7.84
CA ASP A 139 -2.76 11.36 -6.80
C ASP A 139 -3.45 12.06 -5.63
#